data_AF-A0A2D9VT94-F1
#
_entry.id   AF-A0A2D9VT94-F1
#
_cell.length_a   1.000
_cell.length_b   1.000
_cell.length_c   1.000
_cell.angle_alpha   90.00
_cell.angle_beta   90.00
_cell.angle_gamma   90.00
#
_symmetry.space_group_name_H-M   'P 1'
#
loop_
_entity.id
_entity.type
_entity.pdbx_description
1 polymer ?
#
loop_
_entity_poly.entity_id
_entity_poly.type
_entity_poly.pdbx_seq_one_letter_code
_entity_poly.pdbx_strand_id
1 'polypeptide(L)' 'ESSEIPLMKTLFVQEMAKQGVHMSTVFHPTMSHTEEDIDITVRAIDNSLLTIEKAQKSNFEDYLEAPILNEPFRRLVK' A
#
# COMPACT_ATOMS: atom_id res chain seq x y z
N GLU A 1 2.99 -5.33 -19.79
CA GLU A 1 2.13 -5.49 -18.59
C GLU A 1 2.92 -5.56 -17.27
N SER A 2 3.96 -4.74 -17.09
CA SER A 2 4.78 -4.72 -15.85
C SER A 2 4.86 -3.34 -15.18
N SER A 3 4.19 -2.30 -15.71
CA SER A 3 4.36 -0.91 -15.28
C SER A 3 3.46 -0.50 -14.11
N GLU A 4 2.37 -1.22 -13.84
CA GLU A 4 1.37 -0.78 -12.86
C GLU A 4 1.61 -1.31 -11.44
N ILE A 5 2.38 -2.39 -11.28
CA ILE A 5 2.65 -2.98 -9.97
C ILE A 5 3.32 -1.98 -9.01
N PRO A 6 4.35 -1.21 -9.41
CA PRO A 6 4.94 -0.19 -8.55
C PRO A 6 3.96 0.92 -8.19
N LEU A 7 3.11 1.33 -9.13
CA LEU A 7 2.08 2.35 -8.92
C LEU A 7 1.04 1.89 -7.88
N MET A 8 0.51 0.68 -8.07
CA MET A 8 -0.45 0.06 -7.16
C MET A 8 0.12 -0.11 -5.75
N LYS A 9 1.37 -0.59 -5.62
CA LYS A 9 2.05 -0.73 -4.33
C LYS A 9 2.23 0.62 -3.63
N THR A 10 2.63 1.64 -4.39
CA THR A 10 2.81 2.99 -3.86
C THR A 10 1.47 3.56 -3.39
N LEU A 11 0.42 3.40 -4.19
CA LEU A 11 -0.93 3.86 -3.85
C LEU A 11 -1.47 3.15 -2.61
N PHE A 12 -1.28 1.84 -2.50
CA PHE A 12 -1.67 1.09 -1.29
C PHE A 12 -1.00 1.66 -0.04
N VAL A 13 0.32 1.84 -0.06
CA VAL A 13 1.07 2.35 1.10
C VAL A 13 0.65 3.79 1.44
N GLN A 14 0.39 4.62 0.42
CA GLN A 14 -0.12 5.98 0.61
C GLN A 14 -1.48 5.98 1.31
N GLU A 15 -2.45 5.20 0.82
CA GLU A 15 -3.80 5.18 1.38
C GLU A 15 -3.85 4.58 2.79
N MET A 16 -3.00 3.58 3.08
CA MET A 16 -2.81 3.09 4.44
C MET A 16 -2.22 4.18 5.35
N ALA A 17 -1.21 4.92 4.88
CA ALA A 17 -0.58 6.00 5.64
C ALA A 17 -1.53 7.18 5.92
N LYS A 18 -2.40 7.55 4.97
CA LYS A 18 -3.45 8.57 5.17
C LYS A 18 -4.43 8.21 6.29
N GLN A 19 -4.62 6.91 6.53
CA GLN A 19 -5.48 6.38 7.59
C GLN A 19 -4.72 6.14 8.91
N GLY A 20 -3.44 6.52 8.99
CA GLY A 20 -2.61 6.38 10.19
C GLY A 20 -1.97 5.00 10.35
N VAL A 21 -2.05 4.12 9.35
CA VAL A 21 -1.48 2.77 9.41
C VAL A 21 -0.22 2.71 8.54
N HIS A 22 0.95 2.60 9.17
CA HIS A 22 2.21 2.46 8.45
C HIS A 22 2.52 0.97 8.20
N MET A 23 2.24 0.49 7.00
CA MET A 23 2.63 -0.84 6.56
C MET A 23 3.01 -0.89 5.09
N SER A 24 3.80 -1.89 4.72
CA SER A 24 4.01 -2.26 3.32
C SER A 24 2.81 -3.07 2.81
N THR A 25 2.91 -3.72 1.65
CA THR A 25 1.86 -4.63 1.16
C THR A 25 1.71 -5.93 1.98
N VAL A 26 2.54 -6.14 3.00
CA VAL A 26 2.51 -7.32 3.85
C VAL A 26 2.36 -6.90 5.31
N PHE A 27 1.32 -7.41 5.95
CA PHE A 27 1.08 -7.22 7.37
C PHE A 27 1.91 -8.21 8.20
N HIS A 28 2.60 -7.70 9.22
CA HIS A 28 3.44 -8.50 10.12
C HIS A 28 2.96 -8.28 11.56
N PRO A 29 1.92 -9.01 12.01
CA PRO A 29 1.42 -8.88 13.37
C PRO A 29 2.47 -9.30 14.38
N THR A 30 2.45 -8.66 15.55
CA THR A 30 3.30 -8.96 16.69
C THR A 30 2.44 -9.14 17.94
N MET A 31 3.00 -9.73 19.00
CA MET A 31 2.28 -9.94 20.28
C MET A 31 1.85 -8.62 20.98
N SER A 32 2.30 -7.47 20.46
CA SER A 32 1.87 -6.16 20.95
C SER A 32 0.56 -5.68 20.33
N HIS A 33 0.10 -6.28 19.22
CA HIS A 33 -1.15 -5.88 18.59
C HIS A 33 -2.34 -6.39 19.40
N THR A 34 -3.27 -5.49 19.67
CA THR A 34 -4.59 -5.78 20.23
C THR A 34 -5.60 -6.10 19.13
N GLU A 35 -6.77 -6.63 19.50
CA GLU A 35 -7.87 -6.81 18.54
C GLU A 35 -8.27 -5.49 17.88
N GLU A 36 -8.23 -4.38 18.63
CA GLU A 36 -8.52 -3.05 18.10
C GLU A 36 -7.50 -2.63 17.02
N ASP A 37 -6.20 -2.92 17.22
CA ASP A 37 -5.17 -2.63 16.22
C ASP A 37 -5.40 -3.43 14.93
N ILE A 38 -5.87 -4.67 15.05
CA ILE A 38 -6.25 -5.50 13.90
C ILE A 38 -7.46 -4.91 13.19
N ASP A 39 -8.51 -4.53 13.91
CA ASP A 39 -9.73 -3.95 13.33
C ASP A 39 -9.48 -2.61 12.64
N ILE A 40 -8.58 -1.77 13.17
CA ILE A 40 -8.14 -0.54 12.51
C ILE A 40 -7.41 -0.89 11.21
N THR A 41 -6.50 -1.86 11.25
CA THR A 41 -5.71 -2.29 10.08
C THR A 41 -6.62 -2.86 8.99
N VAL A 42 -7.57 -3.72 9.33
CA VAL A 42 -8.53 -4.31 8.37
C VAL A 42 -9.37 -3.23 7.70
N ARG A 43 -9.95 -2.30 8.47
CA ARG A 43 -10.72 -1.19 7.91
C ARG A 43 -9.88 -0.32 6.97
N ALA A 44 -8.62 -0.08 7.34
CA ALA A 44 -7.71 0.69 6.50
C ALA A 44 -7.38 -0.03 5.18
N ILE A 45 -7.21 -1.35 5.22
CA ILE A 45 -6.99 -2.18 4.03
C ILE A 45 -8.21 -2.11 3.12
N ASP A 46 -9.42 -2.31 3.64
CA ASP A 46 -10.66 -2.28 2.84
C ASP A 46 -10.83 -0.95 2.12
N ASN A 47 -10.64 0.16 2.83
CA ASN A 47 -10.69 1.51 2.24
C ASN A 47 -9.63 1.70 1.15
N SER A 48 -8.40 1.21 1.38
CA SER A 48 -7.31 1.32 0.41
C SER A 48 -7.60 0.49 -0.85
N LEU A 49 -8.17 -0.70 -0.70
CA LEU A 49 -8.57 -1.56 -1.82
C LEU A 49 -9.68 -0.93 -2.66
N LEU A 50 -10.65 -0.25 -2.04
CA LEU A 50 -11.68 0.52 -2.76
C LEU A 50 -11.08 1.65 -3.61
N THR A 51 -10.05 2.34 -3.11
CA THR A 51 -9.34 3.37 -3.89
C THR A 51 -8.56 2.73 -5.04
N ILE A 52 -7.88 1.60 -4.79
CA ILE A 52 -7.15 0.87 -5.83
C ILE A 52 -8.10 0.35 -6.92
N GLU A 53 -9.28 -0.14 -6.58
CA GLU A 53 -10.28 -0.58 -7.55
C GLU A 53 -10.71 0.57 -8.47
N LYS A 54 -10.91 1.78 -7.92
CA LYS A 54 -11.22 2.98 -8.70
C LYS A 54 -10.07 3.38 -9.61
N ALA A 55 -8.84 3.34 -9.10
CA ALA A 55 -7.62 3.63 -9.86
C ALA A 55 -7.40 2.63 -11.01
N GLN A 56 -7.67 1.34 -10.76
CA GLN A 56 -7.57 0.27 -11.76
C GLN A 56 -8.59 0.44 -12.90
N LYS A 57 -9.77 0.98 -12.60
CA LYS A 57 -10.80 1.33 -13.61
C LYS A 57 -10.50 2.64 -14.35
N SER A 58 -9.48 3.38 -13.92
CA SER A 58 -9.10 4.68 -14.47
C SER A 58 -7.58 4.75 -14.67
N ASN A 59 -6.87 5.72 -14.08
CA ASN A 59 -5.42 5.80 -14.11
C ASN A 59 -4.87 5.92 -12.68
N PHE A 60 -3.83 5.16 -12.35
CA PHE A 60 -3.19 5.20 -11.03
C PHE A 60 -2.51 6.54 -10.73
N GLU A 61 -2.00 7.22 -11.76
CA GLU A 61 -1.30 8.50 -11.61
C GLU A 61 -2.22 9.60 -11.05
N ASP A 62 -3.52 9.52 -11.30
CA ASP A 62 -4.49 10.51 -10.83
C ASP A 62 -4.72 10.45 -9.30
N TYR A 63 -4.40 9.32 -8.67
CA TYR A 63 -4.59 9.08 -7.24
C TYR A 63 -3.27 9.11 -6.46
N LEU A 64 -2.13 9.16 -7.14
CA LEU A 64 -0.81 9.15 -6.53
C LEU A 64 -0.36 10.59 -6.21
N GLU A 65 -0.13 10.84 -4.92
CA GLU A 65 0.47 12.08 -4.41
C GLU A 65 1.94 11.85 -4.02
N ALA A 66 2.31 10.60 -3.73
CA ALA A 66 3.65 10.20 -3.33
C ALA A 66 4.54 9.82 -4.52
N PRO A 67 5.88 10.01 -4.42
CA PRO A 67 6.81 9.50 -5.42
C PRO A 67 6.74 7.97 -5.50
N ILE A 68 6.79 7.45 -6.72
CA ILE A 68 6.69 6.01 -7.00
C ILE A 68 7.80 5.27 -6.27
N LEU A 69 7.43 4.16 -5.62
CA LEU A 69 8.36 3.25 -4.98
C LEU A 69 9.41 2.76 -5.98
N ASN A 70 10.64 3.19 -5.79
CA ASN A 70 11.82 2.66 -6.48
C ASN A 70 12.58 1.74 -5.52
N GLU A 71 13.05 0.59 -6.01
CA GLU A 71 14.03 -0.22 -5.28
C GLU A 71 15.41 0.45 -5.38
N PRO A 72 15.92 1.06 -4.30
CA PRO A 72 17.17 1.83 -4.38
C PRO A 72 18.40 0.92 -4.48
N PHE A 73 18.30 -0.31 -3.97
CA PHE A 73 19.41 -1.27 -3.96
C PHE A 73 18.95 -2.60 -4.53
N ARG A 74 19.24 -2.82 -5.82
CA ARG A 74 19.13 -4.16 -6.40
C ARG A 74 20.36 -4.95 -5.98
N ARG A 75 20.15 -6.07 -5.27
CA ARG A 75 21.25 -6.97 -4.89
C ARG A 75 21.87 -7.53 -6.17
N LEU A 76 23.12 -7.19 -6.46
CA LEU A 76 23.86 -7.67 -7.66
C LEU A 76 24.39 -9.10 -7.51
N VAL A 77 23.88 -9.87 -6.54
CA VAL A 77 24.40 -11.19 -6.24
C VAL A 77 23.81 -12.18 -7.25
N LYS A 78 24.69 -12.85 -7.99
CA LYS A 78 24.37 -13.92 -8.96
C LYS A 78 23.85 -15.16 -8.26
#